data_AF-A0A2W4YMX8-F1
#
_entry.id   AF-A0A2W4YMX8-F1
#
_cell.length_a   1.000
_cell.length_b   1.000
_cell.length_c   1.000
_cell.angle_alpha   90.00
_cell.angle_beta   90.00
_cell.angle_gamma   90.00
#
_symmetry.space_group_name_H-M   'P 1'
#
loop_
_entity.id
_entity.type
_entity.pdbx_description
1 polymer ?
#
loop_
_entity_poly.entity_id
_entity_poly.type
_entity_poly.pdbx_seq_one_letter_code
_entity_poly.pdbx_strand_id
1 'polypeptide(L)'
;MLKTIKDRWPLIAIAGVSALSIGMVAALIKVTDPFGSPDLLLSPALQSEANEASVVLKLVSQPPEIRLEALNTIAKSDRTIEGDRARYLLATDFIDQGQGGSALPLLD
;
A
#
# COMPACT_ATOMS: atom_id res chain seq x y z
N MET A 1 -39.94 54.00 18.23
CA MET A 1 -39.70 53.18 17.02
C MET A 1 -38.35 52.49 17.15
N LEU A 2 -38.31 51.24 17.63
CA LEU A 2 -37.11 50.40 17.70
C LEU A 2 -37.44 49.03 17.10
N LYS A 3 -37.33 48.88 15.77
CA LYS A 3 -37.61 47.62 15.06
C LYS A 3 -36.68 47.40 13.85
N THR A 4 -35.37 47.61 14.02
CA THR A 4 -34.43 47.37 12.90
C THR A 4 -33.13 46.66 13.28
N ILE A 5 -32.92 46.32 14.56
CA ILE A 5 -31.65 45.68 15.01
C ILE A 5 -31.72 44.14 14.95
N LYS A 6 -32.90 43.52 14.80
CA LYS A 6 -33.10 42.06 14.85
C LYS A 6 -32.95 41.33 13.50
N ASP A 7 -32.83 42.05 12.38
CA ASP A 7 -32.90 41.46 11.03
C ASP A 7 -31.53 41.25 10.35
N ARG A 8 -30.41 41.40 11.07
CA ARG A 8 -29.06 41.20 10.51
C ARG A 8 -28.30 39.99 11.06
N TRP A 9 -28.99 39.11 11.80
CA TRP A 9 -28.41 37.90 12.36
C TRP A 9 -28.09 36.74 11.40
N PRO A 10 -28.58 36.64 10.14
CA PRO A 10 -28.19 35.51 9.29
C PRO A 10 -26.85 35.72 8.58
N LEU A 11 -26.24 36.92 8.65
CA LEU A 11 -25.02 37.25 7.88
C LEU A 11 -23.71 37.07 8.66
N ILE A 12 -23.75 36.79 9.96
CA ILE A 12 -22.54 36.54 10.78
C ILE A 12 -22.32 35.04 11.03
N ALA A 13 -23.30 34.18 10.70
CA ALA A 13 -23.18 32.73 10.84
C ALA A 13 -22.39 32.04 9.70
N ILE A 14 -21.98 32.76 8.66
CA ILE A 14 -21.32 32.18 7.46
C ILE A 14 -19.79 32.41 7.46
N ALA A 15 -19.24 33.12 8.43
CA ALA A 15 -17.81 33.44 8.50
C ALA A 15 -17.00 32.58 9.49
N GLY A 16 -17.53 31.44 9.94
CA GLY A 16 -16.93 30.62 11.00
C GLY A 16 -16.59 29.17 10.64
N VAL A 17 -16.86 28.70 9.41
CA VAL A 17 -16.64 27.30 9.02
C VAL A 17 -15.46 27.11 8.05
N SER A 18 -14.87 28.20 7.53
CA SER A 18 -13.86 28.14 6.48
C SER A 18 -12.41 27.94 6.94
N ALA A 19 -12.16 27.67 8.23
CA ALA A 19 -10.81 27.43 8.76
C ALA A 19 -10.57 26.01 9.28
N LEU A 20 -11.56 25.10 9.20
CA LEU A 20 -11.42 23.70 9.62
C LEU A 20 -11.25 22.71 8.44
N SER A 21 -11.17 23.20 7.19
CA SER A 21 -11.19 22.30 6.00
C SER A 21 -9.85 22.16 5.27
N ILE A 22 -8.75 22.70 5.81
CA ILE A 22 -7.41 22.55 5.20
C ILE A 22 -6.51 21.63 6.05
N GLY A 23 -6.86 21.36 7.32
CA GLY A 23 -6.05 20.53 8.22
C GLY A 23 -6.41 19.04 8.28
N MET A 24 -7.57 18.61 7.77
CA MET A 24 -8.07 17.23 7.98
C MET A 24 -7.73 16.26 6.84
N VAL A 25 -7.21 16.73 5.71
CA VAL A 25 -6.80 15.83 4.61
C VAL A 25 -5.43 15.18 4.89
N ALA A 26 -4.52 15.87 5.58
CA ALA A 26 -3.19 15.34 5.85
C ALA A 26 -3.16 14.24 6.94
N ALA A 27 -4.14 14.21 7.85
CA ALA A 27 -4.16 13.26 8.96
C ALA A 27 -4.90 11.95 8.65
N LEU A 28 -5.77 11.91 7.62
CA LEU A 28 -6.49 10.71 7.23
C LEU A 28 -5.72 9.80 6.27
N ILE A 29 -4.70 10.30 5.56
CA ILE A 29 -3.86 9.47 4.68
C ILE A 29 -2.92 8.57 5.51
N LYS A 30 -2.70 8.89 6.80
CA LYS A 30 -1.75 8.17 7.66
C LYS A 30 -2.35 6.99 8.43
N VAL A 31 -3.60 6.62 8.16
CA VAL A 31 -4.29 5.53 8.85
C VAL A 31 -5.04 4.69 7.81
N THR A 32 -4.30 3.82 7.12
CA THR A 32 -4.69 2.43 6.82
C THR A 32 -3.60 1.81 5.96
N ASP A 33 -2.50 1.43 6.61
CA ASP A 33 -1.73 0.29 6.14
C ASP A 33 -1.69 -0.69 7.31
N PRO A 34 -2.74 -1.50 7.53
CA PRO A 34 -2.75 -2.49 8.62
C PRO A 34 -1.69 -3.59 8.40
N PHE A 35 -0.97 -3.55 7.27
CA PHE A 35 0.15 -4.42 6.91
C PHE A 35 1.42 -3.61 6.60
N GLY A 36 1.55 -2.40 7.15
CA GLY A 36 2.74 -1.56 7.01
C GLY A 36 4.00 -2.39 7.26
N SER A 37 4.82 -2.48 6.21
CA SER A 37 6.06 -3.24 6.15
C SER A 37 6.84 -3.09 7.45
N PRO A 38 7.27 -4.18 8.11
CA PRO A 38 8.23 -4.05 9.19
C PRO A 38 9.51 -3.55 8.54
N ASP A 39 9.74 -2.24 8.61
CA ASP A 39 11.01 -1.60 8.24
C ASP A 39 12.04 -2.01 9.31
N LEU A 40 12.37 -3.30 9.31
CA LEU A 40 13.53 -3.83 10.00
C LEU A 40 14.70 -3.21 9.27
N LEU A 41 15.33 -2.22 9.89
CA LEU A 41 16.59 -1.63 9.47
C LEU A 41 17.69 -2.71 9.49
N LEU A 42 17.63 -3.63 8.54
CA LEU A 42 18.61 -4.66 8.27
C LEU A 42 19.82 -3.95 7.69
N SER A 43 21.00 -4.23 8.24
CA SER A 43 22.24 -3.68 7.73
C SER A 43 22.37 -3.97 6.24
N PRO A 44 22.79 -3.00 5.40
CA PRO A 44 22.82 -3.15 3.94
C PRO A 44 23.70 -4.33 3.48
N ALA A 45 24.70 -4.73 4.27
CA ALA A 45 25.50 -5.94 4.03
C ALA A 45 24.66 -7.23 4.01
N LEU A 46 23.71 -7.38 4.95
CA LEU A 46 22.85 -8.57 5.03
C LEU A 46 21.78 -8.60 3.92
N GLN A 47 21.33 -7.41 3.48
CA GLN A 47 20.44 -7.30 2.32
C GLN A 47 21.16 -7.69 1.02
N SER A 48 22.43 -7.32 0.87
CA SER A 48 23.22 -7.65 -0.32
C SER A 48 23.45 -9.15 -0.47
N GLU A 49 23.83 -9.85 0.61
CA GLU A 49 24.03 -11.31 0.58
C GLU A 49 22.72 -12.07 0.31
N ALA A 50 21.61 -11.65 0.94
CA ALA A 50 20.30 -12.25 0.72
C ALA A 50 19.79 -12.04 -0.71
N ASN A 51 20.06 -10.87 -1.30
CA ASN A 51 19.68 -10.56 -2.68
C ASN A 51 20.54 -11.30 -3.71
N GLU A 52 21.82 -11.55 -3.41
CA GLU A 52 22.66 -12.37 -4.29
C GLU A 52 22.23 -13.84 -4.31
N ALA A 53 21.81 -14.38 -3.16
CA ALA A 53 21.41 -15.77 -3.00
C ALA A 53 20.00 -16.10 -3.53
N SER A 54 19.10 -15.13 -3.58
CA SER A 54 17.70 -15.33 -3.98
C SER A 54 17.46 -14.89 -5.41
N VAL A 55 16.84 -15.76 -6.22
CA VAL A 55 16.47 -15.42 -7.60
C VAL A 55 15.21 -14.56 -7.59
N VAL A 56 14.27 -14.84 -6.70
CA VAL A 56 13.03 -14.06 -6.56
C VAL A 56 13.31 -12.65 -6.05
N LEU A 57 14.26 -12.47 -5.14
CA LEU A 57 14.53 -11.13 -4.58
C LEU A 57 15.10 -10.16 -5.63
N LYS A 58 15.85 -10.66 -6.62
CA LYS A 58 16.33 -9.88 -7.76
C LYS A 58 15.20 -9.37 -8.67
N LEU A 59 14.06 -10.05 -8.66
CA LEU A 59 12.88 -9.69 -9.45
C LEU A 59 12.03 -8.60 -8.76
N VAL A 60 12.18 -8.39 -7.45
CA VAL A 60 11.37 -7.42 -6.67
C VAL A 60 11.56 -5.98 -7.17
N SER A 61 12.73 -5.65 -7.70
CA SER A 61 13.01 -4.31 -8.24
C SER A 61 12.38 -4.05 -9.61
N GLN A 62 11.87 -5.10 -10.28
CA GLN A 62 11.26 -5.00 -11.60
C GLN A 62 9.75 -4.73 -11.50
N PRO A 63 9.15 -4.04 -12.48
CA PRO A 63 7.70 -3.88 -12.55
C PRO A 63 6.97 -5.23 -12.58
N PRO A 64 5.78 -5.36 -11.96
CA PRO A 64 4.99 -6.60 -11.91
C PRO A 64 4.82 -7.28 -13.27
N GLU A 65 4.58 -6.51 -14.33
CA GLU A 65 4.32 -7.00 -15.68
C GLU A 65 5.54 -7.68 -16.30
N ILE A 66 6.74 -7.21 -15.94
CA ILE A 66 8.01 -7.73 -16.47
C ILE A 66 8.43 -9.00 -15.73
N ARG A 67 8.18 -9.07 -14.42
CA ARG A 67 8.56 -10.21 -13.58
C ARG A 67 7.56 -11.36 -13.58
N LEU A 68 6.34 -11.15 -14.07
CA LEU A 68 5.23 -12.11 -13.96
C LEU A 68 5.54 -13.48 -14.56
N GLU A 69 6.16 -13.55 -15.75
CA GLU A 69 6.49 -14.83 -16.39
C GLU A 69 7.57 -15.60 -15.61
N ALA A 70 8.60 -14.90 -15.15
CA ALA A 70 9.68 -15.48 -14.36
C ALA A 70 9.14 -16.01 -13.02
N LEU A 71 8.31 -15.22 -12.32
CA LEU A 71 7.69 -15.62 -11.07
C LEU A 71 6.75 -16.82 -11.25
N ASN A 72 5.95 -16.86 -12.32
CA ASN A 72 5.11 -18.02 -12.62
C ASN A 72 5.93 -19.30 -12.85
N THR A 73 7.10 -19.17 -13.48
CA THR A 73 8.00 -20.31 -13.71
C THR A 73 8.59 -20.81 -12.39
N ILE A 74 9.05 -19.91 -11.54
CA ILE A 74 9.62 -20.25 -10.23
C ILE A 74 8.55 -20.82 -9.29
N ALA A 75 7.35 -20.24 -9.28
CA ALA A 75 6.22 -20.62 -8.44
C ALA A 75 5.77 -22.08 -8.64
N LYS A 76 5.92 -22.62 -9.85
CA LYS A 76 5.64 -24.03 -10.19
C LYS A 76 6.61 -25.03 -9.56
N SER A 77 7.74 -24.56 -9.02
CA SER A 77 8.71 -25.41 -8.34
C SER A 77 8.21 -25.72 -6.93
N ASP A 78 7.37 -26.74 -6.83
CA ASP A 78 6.74 -27.18 -5.58
C ASP A 78 7.79 -27.48 -4.50
N ARG A 79 7.51 -27.01 -3.28
CA ARG A 79 8.29 -27.27 -2.05
C ARG A 79 9.70 -26.66 -2.01
N THR A 80 9.98 -25.66 -2.84
CA THR A 80 11.21 -24.87 -2.74
C THR A 80 10.93 -23.53 -2.07
N ILE A 81 11.89 -23.04 -1.28
CA ILE A 81 11.81 -21.70 -0.65
C ILE A 81 11.61 -20.61 -1.72
N GLU A 82 12.27 -20.73 -2.86
CA GLU A 82 12.12 -19.80 -3.98
C GLU A 82 10.72 -19.90 -4.62
N GLY A 83 10.17 -21.11 -4.76
CA GLY A 83 8.80 -21.30 -5.23
C GLY A 83 7.77 -20.64 -4.30
N ASP A 84 7.95 -20.77 -2.98
CA ASP A 84 7.08 -20.13 -1.99
C ASP A 84 7.21 -18.60 -2.04
N ARG A 85 8.44 -18.07 -2.15
CA ARG A 85 8.68 -16.62 -2.32
C ARG A 85 8.05 -16.09 -3.61
N ALA A 86 8.15 -16.85 -4.70
CA ALA A 86 7.57 -16.46 -5.99
C ALA A 86 6.04 -16.44 -5.92
N ARG A 87 5.41 -17.45 -5.29
CA ARG A 87 3.96 -17.47 -5.05
C ARG A 87 3.51 -16.27 -4.22
N TYR A 88 4.24 -15.94 -3.16
CA TYR A 88 3.93 -14.78 -2.31
C TYR A 88 4.05 -13.45 -3.06
N LEU A 89 5.13 -13.26 -3.83
CA LEU A 89 5.31 -12.03 -4.60
C LEU A 89 4.25 -11.89 -5.69
N LEU A 90 3.91 -12.99 -6.38
CA LEU A 90 2.89 -12.99 -7.43
C LEU A 90 1.48 -12.77 -6.86
N ALA A 91 1.19 -13.31 -5.67
CA ALA A 91 -0.04 -13.02 -4.94
C ALA A 91 -0.14 -11.54 -4.54
N THR A 92 0.96 -10.94 -4.09
CA THR A 92 1.04 -9.52 -3.76
C THR A 92 0.76 -8.67 -5.01
N ASP A 93 1.38 -9.01 -6.14
CA ASP A 93 1.15 -8.34 -7.43
C ASP A 93 -0.33 -8.39 -7.85
N PHE A 94 -1.02 -9.52 -7.61
CA PHE A 94 -2.46 -9.62 -7.88
C PHE A 94 -3.31 -8.80 -6.91
N ILE A 95 -2.96 -8.74 -5.63
CA ILE A 95 -3.68 -7.94 -4.63
C ILE A 95 -3.57 -6.45 -4.98
N ASP A 96 -2.38 -5.98 -5.33
CA ASP A 96 -2.11 -4.58 -5.70
C ASP A 96 -2.87 -4.16 -6.97
N GLN A 97 -3.11 -5.11 -7.88
CA GLN A 97 -3.93 -4.91 -9.07
C GLN A 97 -5.45 -5.03 -8.82
N GLY A 98 -5.88 -5.21 -7.57
CA GLY A 98 -7.29 -5.42 -7.21
C GLY A 98 -7.84 -6.79 -7.58
N GLN A 99 -6.96 -7.74 -7.94
CA GLN A 99 -7.30 -9.10 -8.34
C GLN A 99 -7.10 -10.09 -7.18
N GLY A 100 -7.53 -9.72 -5.96
CA GLY A 100 -7.32 -10.54 -4.76
C GLY A 100 -7.85 -11.97 -4.86
N GLY A 101 -8.91 -12.21 -5.66
CA GLY A 101 -9.41 -13.57 -5.91
C GLY A 101 -8.39 -14.47 -6.63
N SER A 102 -7.57 -13.90 -7.52
CA SER A 102 -6.49 -14.63 -8.21
C SER A 102 -5.29 -14.90 -7.30
N ALA A 103 -5.16 -14.17 -6.19
CA ALA A 103 -4.09 -14.35 -5.22
C ALA A 103 -4.32 -15.54 -4.28
N LEU A 104 -5.58 -15.82 -3.91
CA LEU A 104 -5.94 -16.89 -2.99
C LEU A 104 -5.36 -18.28 -3.34
N PRO A 105 -5.48 -18.81 -4.58
CA PRO A 105 -4.96 -20.13 -4.90
C PRO A 105 -3.43 -20.24 -4.85
N LEU A 106 -2.71 -19.11 -4.74
CA LEU A 106 -1.25 -19.09 -4.60
C LEU A 106 -0.81 -19.14 -3.14
N LEU A 107 -1.72 -18.84 -2.21
CA LEU A 107 -1.48 -18.70 -0.78
C LEU A 107 -2.06 -19.87 0.05
N ASP A 108 -2.87 -20.73 -0.56
CA ASP A 108 -3.34 -22.01 0.00
C ASP A 108 -2.24 -23.08 0.00
#